data_AF-D3UG45-F1
#
_entry.id   AF-D3UG45-F1
#
_cell.length_a   1.000
_cell.length_b   1.000
_cell.length_c   1.000
_cell.angle_alpha   90.00
_cell.angle_beta   90.00
_cell.angle_gamma   90.00
#
_symmetry.space_group_name_H-M   'P 1'
#
loop_
_entity.id
_entity.type
_entity.pdbx_description
1 polymer ?
#
loop_
_entity_poly.entity_id
_entity_poly.type
_entity_poly.pdbx_seq_one_letter_code
_entity_poly.pdbx_strand_id
1 'polypeptide(L)'
;MKTSFSPILKAKKSELEKQEIVIAKIAQKISQKFEQISLLQAEMHAFLAPSTGTIQDFKILQEGRGSFLFQIDSLHQEISLLKSQKKEAQRVYQHLYREVEKIQYIHSNILKKMITKIKKNEEKNLDEIAAILFHAKEK
;
A
#
# COMPACT_ATOMS: atom_id res chain seq x y z
N MET A 1 3.38 -8.41 -26.48
CA MET A 1 4.40 -9.50 -26.52
C MET A 1 4.62 -10.02 -25.12
N LYS A 2 4.52 -11.33 -24.91
CA LYS A 2 4.88 -11.94 -23.61
C LYS A 2 6.40 -12.13 -23.60
N THR A 3 7.07 -11.55 -22.62
CA THR A 3 8.51 -11.81 -22.38
C THR A 3 8.65 -12.69 -21.15
N SER A 4 9.83 -13.27 -20.92
CA SER A 4 10.16 -13.98 -19.67
C SER A 4 9.95 -13.13 -18.40
N PHE A 5 10.00 -11.79 -18.52
CA PHE A 5 9.81 -10.86 -17.41
C PHE A 5 8.34 -10.51 -17.13
N SER A 6 7.43 -10.79 -18.05
CA SER A 6 5.99 -10.51 -17.87
C SER A 6 5.38 -11.25 -16.66
N PRO A 7 5.60 -12.57 -16.45
CA PRO A 7 5.10 -13.25 -15.25
C PRO A 7 5.79 -12.77 -13.96
N ILE A 8 7.09 -12.45 -14.02
CA ILE A 8 7.85 -11.93 -12.87
C ILE A 8 7.29 -10.57 -12.43
N LEU A 9 7.06 -9.66 -13.38
CA LEU A 9 6.49 -8.34 -13.11
C LEU A 9 5.08 -8.46 -12.51
N LYS A 10 4.26 -9.40 -13.01
CA LYS A 10 2.92 -9.65 -12.45
C LYS A 10 2.99 -10.15 -11.01
N ALA A 11 3.89 -11.10 -10.73
CA ALA A 11 4.07 -11.62 -9.37
C ALA A 11 4.52 -10.51 -8.40
N LYS A 12 5.47 -9.68 -8.81
CA LYS A 12 5.98 -8.57 -7.98
C LYS A 12 4.95 -7.46 -7.75
N LYS A 13 4.11 -7.15 -8.75
CA LYS A 13 2.98 -6.23 -8.55
C LYS A 13 1.96 -6.78 -7.56
N SER A 14 1.64 -8.08 -7.64
CA SER A 14 0.75 -8.71 -6.65
C SER A 14 1.33 -8.69 -5.23
N GLU A 15 2.65 -8.85 -5.10
CA GLU A 15 3.34 -8.72 -3.80
C GLU A 15 3.24 -7.29 -3.25
N LEU A 16 3.40 -6.28 -4.12
CA LEU A 16 3.23 -4.87 -3.79
C LEU A 16 1.79 -4.56 -3.33
N GLU A 17 0.77 -5.01 -4.07
CA GLU A 17 -0.64 -4.86 -3.72
C GLU A 17 -0.98 -5.49 -2.36
N LYS A 18 -0.45 -6.68 -2.07
CA LYS A 18 -0.62 -7.33 -0.76
C LYS A 18 -0.05 -6.45 0.36
N GLN A 19 1.08 -5.80 0.12
CA GLN A 19 1.69 -4.91 1.11
C GLN A 19 0.87 -3.63 1.31
N GLU A 20 0.25 -3.08 0.25
CA GLU A 20 -0.68 -1.94 0.37
C GLU A 20 -1.88 -2.29 1.24
N ILE A 21 -2.44 -3.49 1.06
CA ILE A 21 -3.54 -3.99 1.88
C ILE A 21 -3.12 -4.08 3.36
N VAL A 22 -1.89 -4.53 3.65
CA VAL A 22 -1.37 -4.57 5.02
C VAL A 22 -1.30 -3.17 5.63
N ILE A 23 -0.76 -2.18 4.89
CA ILE A 23 -0.69 -0.79 5.35
C ILE A 23 -2.08 -0.22 5.60
N ALA A 24 -3.03 -0.47 4.69
CA ALA A 24 -4.41 -0.03 4.82
C ALA A 24 -5.09 -0.63 6.06
N LYS A 25 -4.90 -1.93 6.33
CA LYS A 25 -5.42 -2.60 7.53
C LYS A 25 -4.86 -2.00 8.82
N ILE A 26 -3.56 -1.69 8.85
CA ILE A 26 -2.95 -1.04 10.02
C ILE A 26 -3.52 0.36 10.21
N ALA A 27 -3.70 1.13 9.12
CA ALA A 27 -4.30 2.46 9.19
C ALA A 27 -5.75 2.43 9.70
N GLN A 28 -6.54 1.45 9.26
CA GLN A 28 -7.91 1.24 9.75
C GLN A 28 -7.92 0.94 11.25
N LYS A 29 -7.05 0.04 11.73
CA LYS A 29 -6.92 -0.26 13.16
C LYS A 29 -6.57 0.97 14.00
N ILE A 30 -5.66 1.82 13.49
CA ILE A 30 -5.32 3.08 14.15
C ILE A 30 -6.55 3.99 14.26
N SER A 31 -7.34 4.12 13.18
CA SER A 31 -8.57 4.92 13.18
C SER A 31 -9.57 4.42 14.21
N GLN A 32 -9.83 3.10 14.23
CA GLN A 32 -10.73 2.47 15.19
C GLN A 32 -10.30 2.71 16.64
N LYS A 33 -9.00 2.71 16.92
CA LYS A 33 -8.48 3.00 18.26
C LYS A 33 -8.66 4.47 18.65
N PHE A 34 -8.51 5.40 17.72
CA PHE A 34 -8.84 6.81 17.97
C PHE A 34 -10.33 7.04 18.20
N GLU A 35 -11.20 6.32 17.48
CA GLU A 35 -12.64 6.34 17.74
C GLU A 35 -12.96 5.81 19.15
N GLN A 36 -12.32 4.71 19.57
CA GLN A 36 -12.46 4.19 20.94
C GLN A 36 -12.02 5.20 22.00
N ILE A 37 -10.91 5.91 21.79
CA ILE A 37 -10.47 6.99 22.69
C ILE A 37 -11.52 8.10 22.75
N SER A 38 -12.07 8.49 21.60
CA SER A 38 -13.08 9.57 21.53
C SER A 38 -14.37 9.18 22.28
N LEU A 39 -14.79 7.92 22.18
CA LEU A 39 -15.93 7.39 22.93
C LEU A 39 -15.66 7.37 24.44
N LEU A 40 -14.50 6.85 24.86
CA LEU A 40 -14.11 6.84 26.28
C LEU A 40 -13.99 8.25 26.87
N GLN A 41 -13.53 9.23 26.08
CA GLN A 41 -13.49 10.62 26.50
C GLN A 41 -14.90 11.18 26.69
N ALA A 42 -15.83 10.91 25.77
CA ALA A 42 -17.22 11.31 25.91
C ALA A 42 -17.90 10.67 27.13
N GLU A 43 -17.67 9.37 27.35
CA GLU A 43 -18.16 8.64 28.54
C GLU A 43 -17.58 9.21 29.83
N MET A 44 -16.28 9.50 29.86
CA MET A 44 -15.62 10.13 31.00
C MET A 44 -16.23 11.50 31.31
N HIS A 45 -16.51 12.33 30.29
CA HIS A 45 -17.14 13.64 30.48
C HIS A 45 -18.57 13.52 31.01
N ALA A 46 -19.35 12.56 30.52
CA ALA A 46 -20.70 12.30 31.03
C ALA A 46 -20.69 11.79 32.48
N PHE A 47 -19.72 10.94 32.82
CA PHE A 47 -19.54 10.38 34.17
C PHE A 47 -19.11 11.44 35.20
N LEU A 48 -18.30 12.41 34.81
CA LEU A 48 -17.77 13.47 35.68
C LEU A 48 -18.75 14.64 35.94
N ALA A 49 -20.02 14.55 35.53
CA ALA A 49 -21.03 15.60 35.70
C ALA A 49 -22.01 15.45 36.89
N PRO A 50 -21.64 15.02 38.12
CA PRO A 50 -22.58 15.04 39.25
C PRO A 50 -22.63 16.43 39.91
N SER A 51 -23.83 16.99 40.01
CA SER A 51 -24.11 18.28 40.67
C SER A 51 -24.31 18.15 42.19
N THR A 52 -24.43 16.93 42.72
CA THR A 52 -24.69 16.62 44.13
C THR A 52 -24.06 15.26 44.50
N GLY A 53 -23.55 15.09 45.72
CA GLY A 53 -23.03 13.79 46.18
C GLY A 53 -22.39 13.84 47.57
N THR A 54 -22.26 12.68 48.20
CA THR A 54 -21.54 12.45 49.45
C THR A 54 -20.03 12.28 49.21
N ILE A 55 -19.22 12.33 50.27
CA ILE A 55 -17.76 12.10 50.19
C ILE A 55 -17.42 10.72 49.60
N GLN A 56 -18.26 9.70 49.82
CA GLN A 56 -18.08 8.39 49.20
C GLN A 56 -18.26 8.44 47.67
N ASP A 57 -19.24 9.20 47.19
CA ASP A 57 -19.48 9.40 45.75
C ASP A 57 -18.28 10.08 45.08
N PHE A 58 -17.64 11.03 45.76
CA PHE A 58 -16.42 11.68 45.28
C PHE A 58 -15.25 10.70 45.11
N LYS A 59 -15.07 9.76 46.04
CA LYS A 59 -14.02 8.74 45.96
C LYS A 59 -14.26 7.79 44.77
N ILE A 60 -15.50 7.36 44.56
CA ILE A 60 -15.90 6.52 43.42
C ILE A 60 -15.66 7.24 42.09
N LEU A 61 -15.99 8.54 42.01
CA LEU A 61 -15.68 9.38 40.84
C LEU A 61 -14.19 9.45 40.54
N GLN A 62 -13.37 9.64 41.58
CA GLN A 62 -11.93 9.74 41.43
C GLN A 62 -11.30 8.42 40.94
N GLU A 63 -11.76 7.29 41.48
CA GLU A 63 -11.36 5.95 41.03
C GLU A 63 -11.81 5.68 39.58
N GLY A 64 -13.05 6.05 39.23
CA GLY A 64 -13.59 5.94 37.88
C GLY A 64 -12.78 6.78 36.87
N ARG A 65 -12.43 8.02 37.22
CA ARG A 65 -11.56 8.88 36.41
C ARG A 65 -10.19 8.24 36.17
N GLY A 66 -9.61 7.66 37.21
CA GLY A 66 -8.33 6.94 37.11
C GLY A 66 -8.41 5.77 36.13
N SER A 67 -9.51 5.01 36.17
CA SER A 67 -9.76 3.91 35.23
C SER A 67 -9.87 4.38 33.78
N PHE A 68 -10.63 5.46 33.52
CA PHE A 68 -10.73 6.02 32.16
C PHE A 68 -9.37 6.50 31.62
N LEU A 69 -8.60 7.21 32.43
CA LEU A 69 -7.26 7.69 32.04
C LEU A 69 -6.33 6.51 31.74
N PHE A 70 -6.32 5.48 32.58
CA PHE A 70 -5.53 4.27 32.34
C PHE A 70 -5.90 3.58 31.03
N GLN A 71 -7.19 3.47 30.72
CA GLN A 71 -7.66 2.86 29.46
C GLN A 71 -7.27 3.70 28.24
N ILE A 72 -7.39 5.02 28.31
CA ILE A 72 -6.97 5.94 27.25
C ILE A 72 -5.46 5.85 27.02
N ASP A 73 -4.65 5.82 28.09
CA ASP A 73 -3.19 5.68 28.00
C ASP A 73 -2.79 4.35 27.36
N SER A 74 -3.47 3.25 27.73
CA SER A 74 -3.27 1.93 27.12
C SER A 74 -3.55 1.96 25.61
N LEU A 75 -4.66 2.57 25.19
CA LEU A 75 -4.99 2.73 23.77
C LEU A 75 -3.95 3.59 23.03
N HIS A 76 -3.40 4.62 23.67
CA HIS A 76 -2.31 5.41 23.08
C HIS A 76 -1.01 4.60 22.89
N GLN A 77 -0.70 3.69 23.82
CA GLN A 77 0.44 2.78 23.67
C GLN A 77 0.21 1.80 22.51
N GLU A 78 -0.99 1.24 22.38
CA GLU A 78 -1.36 0.38 21.25
C GLU A 78 -1.26 1.12 19.91
N ILE A 79 -1.76 2.37 19.84
CA ILE A 79 -1.64 3.22 18.64
C ILE A 79 -0.17 3.46 18.30
N SER A 80 0.68 3.69 19.30
CA SER A 80 2.12 3.92 19.09
C SER A 80 2.80 2.69 18.51
N LEU A 81 2.45 1.49 18.99
CA LEU A 81 2.90 0.22 18.42
C LEU A 81 2.43 0.06 16.97
N LEU A 82 1.14 0.30 16.70
CA LEU A 82 0.57 0.23 15.34
C LEU A 82 1.24 1.22 14.38
N LYS A 83 1.56 2.44 14.83
CA LYS A 83 2.30 3.43 14.03
C LYS A 83 3.71 2.94 13.69
N SER A 84 4.40 2.31 14.63
CA SER A 84 5.70 1.69 14.38
C SER A 84 5.61 0.57 13.33
N GLN A 85 4.61 -0.32 13.47
CA GLN A 85 4.34 -1.38 12.50
C GLN A 85 4.00 -0.83 11.11
N LYS A 86 3.20 0.26 11.03
CA LYS A 86 2.88 0.94 9.77
C LYS A 86 4.15 1.46 9.10
N LYS A 87 5.06 2.08 9.85
CA LYS A 87 6.33 2.60 9.34
C LYS A 87 7.20 1.48 8.76
N GLU A 88 7.25 0.33 9.44
CA GLU A 88 8.01 -0.82 8.93
C GLU A 88 7.36 -1.39 7.66
N ALA A 89 6.03 -1.54 7.65
CA ALA A 89 5.30 -1.97 6.46
C ALA A 89 5.52 -1.03 5.25
N GLN A 90 5.62 0.28 5.49
CA GLN A 90 5.93 1.28 4.46
C GLN A 90 7.37 1.14 3.93
N ARG A 91 8.35 0.80 4.77
CA ARG A 91 9.73 0.53 4.32
C ARG A 91 9.79 -0.68 3.40
N VAL A 92 9.10 -1.75 3.77
CA VAL A 92 8.98 -2.96 2.94
C VAL A 92 8.31 -2.63 1.61
N TYR A 93 7.23 -1.83 1.63
CA TYR A 93 6.58 -1.35 0.41
C TYR A 93 7.54 -0.58 -0.50
N GLN A 94 8.29 0.37 0.03
CA GLN A 94 9.26 1.15 -0.74
C GLN A 94 10.37 0.28 -1.34
N HIS A 95 10.78 -0.79 -0.65
CA HIS A 95 11.71 -1.76 -1.19
C HIS A 95 11.10 -2.53 -2.37
N LEU A 96 9.90 -3.10 -2.19
CA LEU A 96 9.18 -3.82 -3.24
C LEU A 96 8.90 -2.95 -4.46
N TYR A 97 8.52 -1.69 -4.24
CA TYR A 97 8.26 -0.72 -5.30
C TYR A 97 9.49 -0.52 -6.19
N ARG A 98 10.66 -0.28 -5.58
CA ARG A 98 11.93 -0.13 -6.31
C ARG A 98 12.26 -1.38 -7.14
N GLU A 99 12.01 -2.58 -6.61
CA GLU A 99 12.21 -3.82 -7.36
C GLU A 99 11.25 -3.96 -8.55
N VAL A 100 9.97 -3.60 -8.37
CA VAL A 100 8.98 -3.57 -9.46
C VAL A 100 9.44 -2.60 -10.56
N GLU A 101 9.89 -1.40 -10.20
CA GLU A 101 10.37 -0.40 -11.15
C GLU A 101 11.58 -0.88 -11.94
N LYS A 102 12.57 -1.49 -11.28
CA LYS A 102 13.75 -2.07 -11.95
C LYS A 102 13.34 -3.11 -13.00
N ILE A 103 12.46 -4.04 -12.62
CA ILE A 103 11.98 -5.09 -13.53
C ILE A 103 11.18 -4.48 -14.68
N GLN A 104 10.34 -3.48 -14.39
CA GLN A 104 9.54 -2.80 -15.39
C GLN A 104 10.42 -2.06 -16.41
N TYR A 105 11.50 -1.43 -15.95
CA TYR A 105 12.48 -0.78 -16.82
C TYR A 105 13.17 -1.79 -17.77
N ILE A 106 13.68 -2.90 -17.21
CA ILE A 106 14.30 -3.97 -18.00
C ILE A 106 13.32 -4.55 -19.02
N HIS A 107 12.09 -4.84 -18.59
CA HIS A 107 11.03 -5.36 -19.44
C HIS A 107 10.72 -4.42 -20.60
N SER A 108 10.58 -3.12 -20.32
CA SER A 108 10.31 -2.09 -21.32
C SER A 108 11.43 -1.97 -22.36
N ASN A 109 12.69 -2.06 -21.93
CA ASN A 109 13.84 -2.04 -22.85
C ASN A 109 13.88 -3.27 -23.76
N ILE A 110 13.56 -4.45 -23.24
CA ILE A 110 13.47 -5.67 -24.05
C ILE A 110 12.35 -5.55 -25.08
N LEU A 111 11.18 -5.05 -24.68
CA LEU A 111 10.07 -4.82 -25.61
C LEU A 111 10.45 -3.84 -26.72
N LYS A 112 11.10 -2.72 -26.38
CA LYS A 112 11.62 -1.77 -27.38
C LYS A 112 12.57 -2.45 -28.37
N LYS A 113 13.53 -3.24 -27.89
CA LYS A 113 14.47 -3.99 -28.75
C LYS A 113 13.74 -4.98 -29.67
N MET A 114 12.75 -5.71 -29.16
CA MET A 114 11.94 -6.64 -29.95
C MET A 114 11.17 -5.91 -31.05
N ILE A 115 10.52 -4.80 -30.72
CA ILE A 115 9.77 -3.98 -31.68
C ILE A 115 10.71 -3.45 -32.76
N THR A 116 11.88 -2.93 -32.41
CA THR A 116 12.85 -2.44 -33.40
C THR A 116 13.36 -3.55 -34.32
N LYS A 117 13.52 -4.78 -33.80
CA LYS A 117 13.95 -5.93 -34.61
C LYS A 117 12.85 -6.35 -35.60
N ILE A 118 11.59 -6.36 -35.16
CA ILE A 118 10.45 -6.67 -36.02
C ILE A 118 10.32 -5.64 -37.14
N LYS A 119 10.36 -4.34 -36.82
CA LYS A 119 10.30 -3.28 -37.84
C LYS A 119 11.41 -3.40 -38.88
N LYS A 120 12.65 -3.63 -38.46
CA LYS A 120 13.76 -3.86 -39.40
C LYS A 120 13.57 -5.09 -40.28
N ASN A 121 12.94 -6.13 -39.77
CA ASN A 121 12.67 -7.34 -40.53
C ASN A 121 11.52 -7.14 -41.52
N GLU A 122 10.50 -6.39 -41.12
CA GLU A 122 9.39 -5.98 -41.99
C GLU A 122 9.89 -5.11 -43.13
N GLU A 123 10.73 -4.10 -42.85
CA GLU A 123 11.37 -3.25 -43.87
C GLU A 123 12.15 -4.09 -44.90
N LYS A 124 13.03 -4.99 -44.43
CA LYS A 124 13.78 -5.89 -45.32
C LYS A 124 12.88 -6.76 -46.19
N ASN A 125 11.85 -7.36 -45.60
CA ASN A 125 10.93 -8.22 -46.33
C ASN A 125 10.16 -7.41 -47.40
N LEU A 126 9.78 -6.17 -47.11
CA LEU A 126 9.13 -5.29 -48.08
C LEU A 126 10.07 -4.93 -49.24
N ASP A 127 11.33 -4.61 -48.94
CA ASP A 127 12.35 -4.32 -49.94
C ASP A 127 12.60 -5.55 -50.85
N GLU A 128 12.69 -6.74 -50.27
CA GLU A 128 12.84 -8.00 -51.01
C GLU A 128 11.62 -8.27 -51.92
N ILE A 129 10.40 -8.09 -51.42
CA ILE A 129 9.17 -8.24 -52.21
C ILE A 129 9.14 -7.22 -53.36
N ALA A 130 9.52 -5.96 -53.09
CA ALA A 130 9.55 -4.91 -54.10
C ALA A 130 10.56 -5.24 -55.22
N ALA A 131 11.75 -5.73 -54.86
CA ALA A 131 12.77 -6.15 -55.82
C ALA A 131 12.28 -7.33 -56.69
N ILE A 132 11.63 -8.32 -56.09
CA ILE A 132 11.05 -9.46 -56.81
C ILE A 132 9.98 -8.97 -57.81
N LEU A 133 9.06 -8.09 -57.36
CA LEU A 133 8.00 -7.54 -58.22
C LEU A 133 8.54 -6.70 -59.36
N PHE A 134 9.61 -5.92 -59.11
CA PHE A 134 10.29 -5.14 -60.13
C PHE A 134 10.89 -6.05 -61.22
N HIS A 135 11.68 -7.05 -60.81
CA HIS A 135 12.28 -8.00 -61.76
C HIS A 135 11.26 -8.89 -62.48
N ALA A 136 10.11 -9.18 -61.87
CA ALA A 136 9.03 -9.93 -62.50
C ALA A 136 8.28 -9.11 -63.58
N LYS A 137 8.35 -7.77 -63.54
CA LYS A 137 7.76 -6.88 -64.54
C LYS A 137 8.67 -6.59 -65.75
N GLU A 138 9.97 -6.83 -65.61
CA GLU A 138 10.96 -6.64 -66.69
C GLU A 138 11.10 -7.87 -67.62
N LYS A 139 10.35 -8.95 -67.35
CA LYS A 139 10.15 -10.09 -68.28
C LYS A 139 8.80 -9.99 -68.96
#